data_AF-A0A1G2MWZ0-F1
#
_entry.id   AF-A0A1G2MWZ0-F1
#
_cell.length_a   1.000
_cell.length_b   1.000
_cell.length_c   1.000
_cell.angle_alpha   90.00
_cell.angle_beta   90.00
_cell.angle_gamma   90.00
#
_symmetry.space_group_name_H-M   'P 1'
#
loop_
_entity.id
_entity.type
_entity.pdbx_description
1 polymer ?
#
loop_
_entity_poly.entity_id
_entity_poly.type
_entity_poly.pdbx_seq_one_letter_code
_entity_poly.pdbx_strand_id
1 'polypeptide(L)'
;MTYGISFSYPDSYVLSEMDAPGSGERAHHVIVLIRREDSPLPVDGEGPPAITIDVYQNNLDNQTTEGWIRNTSQSNFKLSEGRLASTTIGGLPALSYRWSGLYEGTTIALAQTNWVYVFSVTYLEMGAPIVQDFVAIRDSVKISE
;
A
#
# COMPACT_ATOMS: atom_id res chain seq x y z
N MET A 1 19.08 -1.07 2.87
CA MET A 1 17.63 -0.98 2.65
C MET A 1 17.26 0.49 2.63
N THR A 2 17.00 1.06 1.45
CA THR A 2 16.85 2.52 1.24
C THR A 2 15.63 3.11 1.96
N TYR A 3 14.56 2.33 2.12
CA TYR A 3 13.29 2.78 2.70
C TYR A 3 12.97 2.16 4.07
N GLY A 4 13.92 1.45 4.68
CA GLY A 4 13.74 0.89 6.02
C GLY A 4 12.60 -0.13 6.16
N ILE A 5 12.23 -0.82 5.07
CA ILE A 5 11.14 -1.82 5.06
C ILE A 5 11.65 -3.17 4.57
N SER A 6 11.14 -4.24 5.19
CA SER A 6 11.32 -5.62 4.74
C SER A 6 10.05 -6.43 4.97
N PHE A 7 9.78 -7.40 4.11
CA PHE A 7 8.62 -8.29 4.20
C PHE A 7 8.92 -9.59 3.43
N SER A 8 8.08 -10.59 3.62
CA SER A 8 8.05 -11.83 2.83
C SER A 8 6.78 -11.87 1.99
N TYR A 9 6.86 -12.47 0.81
CA TYR A 9 5.71 -12.63 -0.07
C TYR A 9 5.74 -14.05 -0.68
N PRO A 10 4.57 -14.62 -1.03
CA PRO A 10 4.52 -15.97 -1.59
C PRO A 10 5.20 -16.05 -2.96
N ASP A 11 5.84 -17.19 -3.24
CA ASP A 11 6.48 -17.48 -4.52
C ASP A 11 5.49 -17.45 -5.70
N SER A 12 4.18 -17.40 -5.46
CA SER A 12 3.14 -17.22 -6.48
C SER A 12 3.05 -15.79 -7.04
N TYR A 13 3.82 -14.85 -6.51
CA TYR A 13 3.84 -13.47 -6.97
C TYR A 13 5.08 -13.14 -7.82
N VAL A 14 4.92 -12.10 -8.63
CA VAL A 14 6.00 -11.36 -9.29
C VAL A 14 6.07 -10.00 -8.62
N LEU A 15 7.27 -9.63 -8.16
CA LEU A 15 7.56 -8.34 -7.55
C LEU A 15 8.18 -7.41 -8.60
N SER A 16 7.69 -6.18 -8.66
CA SER A 16 8.30 -5.09 -9.39
C SER A 16 8.40 -3.85 -8.53
N GLU A 17 9.47 -3.08 -8.69
CA GLU A 17 9.70 -1.83 -7.97
C GLU A 17 9.95 -0.71 -8.97
N MET A 18 9.46 0.48 -8.65
CA MET A 18 9.71 1.67 -9.43
C MET A 18 9.65 2.91 -8.54
N ASP A 19 10.48 3.90 -8.86
CA ASP A 19 10.25 5.26 -8.37
C ASP A 19 9.18 5.88 -9.25
N ALA A 20 7.99 6.09 -8.67
CA ALA A 20 6.95 6.81 -9.35
C ALA A 20 7.37 8.28 -9.45
N PRO A 21 7.06 8.98 -10.56
CA PRO A 21 7.22 10.42 -10.61
C PRO A 21 6.31 11.01 -9.53
N GLY A 22 6.87 11.28 -8.34
CA GLY A 22 6.23 12.11 -7.34
C GLY A 22 5.92 13.47 -7.96
N SER A 23 5.18 14.31 -7.25
CA SER A 23 4.88 15.67 -7.70
C SER A 23 6.16 16.52 -7.78
N GLY A 24 7.03 16.31 -8.77
CA GLY A 24 8.27 17.03 -9.10
C GLY A 24 9.38 17.09 -8.02
N GLU A 25 9.05 16.95 -6.74
CA GLU A 25 9.84 17.43 -5.59
C GLU A 25 9.76 16.49 -4.37
N ARG A 26 9.02 15.38 -4.46
CA ARG A 26 8.81 14.44 -3.35
C ARG A 26 9.15 13.01 -3.79
N ALA A 27 9.93 12.29 -2.99
CA ALA A 27 10.22 10.88 -3.26
C ALA A 27 8.96 10.02 -3.07
N HIS A 28 8.69 9.16 -4.05
CA HIS A 28 7.60 8.17 -4.02
C HIS A 28 8.12 6.88 -4.65
N HIS A 29 8.26 5.86 -3.82
CA HIS A 29 8.68 4.53 -4.24
C HIS A 29 7.49 3.58 -4.18
N VAL A 30 7.34 2.73 -5.20
CA VAL A 30 6.22 1.80 -5.33
C VAL A 30 6.76 0.40 -5.52
N ILE A 31 6.32 -0.50 -4.64
CA ILE A 31 6.50 -1.94 -4.78
C ILE A 31 5.14 -2.52 -5.17
N VAL A 32 5.10 -3.28 -6.26
CA VAL A 32 3.88 -3.94 -6.75
C VAL A 32 4.10 -5.44 -6.77
N LEU A 33 3.15 -6.16 -6.17
CA LEU A 33 3.07 -7.61 -6.17
C LEU A 33 1.84 -8.02 -6.99
N ILE A 34 2.10 -8.69 -8.10
CA ILE A 34 1.07 -9.23 -9.00
C ILE A 34 1.16 -10.75 -8.97
N ARG A 35 0.03 -11.45 -8.94
CA ARG A 35 0.04 -12.91 -9.02
C ARG A 35 0.66 -13.33 -10.35
N ARG A 36 1.52 -14.34 -10.33
CA ARG A 36 2.25 -14.81 -11.52
C ARG A 36 1.31 -15.27 -12.63
N GLU A 37 0.14 -15.79 -12.28
CA GLU A 37 -0.90 -16.19 -13.25
C GLU A 37 -1.52 -15.00 -14.00
N ASP A 38 -1.48 -13.79 -13.42
CA ASP A 38 -1.99 -12.56 -14.01
C ASP A 38 -0.88 -11.76 -14.75
N SER A 39 0.29 -12.38 -14.96
CA SER A 39 1.44 -11.79 -15.65
C SER A 39 1.73 -12.53 -16.97
N PRO A 40 2.02 -11.83 -18.09
CA PRO A 40 2.27 -10.39 -18.20
C PRO A 40 0.99 -9.56 -18.15
N LEU A 41 1.15 -8.28 -17.78
CA LEU A 41 0.05 -7.34 -17.72
C LEU A 41 -0.55 -7.07 -19.11
N PRO A 42 -1.87 -6.79 -19.19
CA PRO A 42 -2.50 -6.33 -20.42
C PRO A 42 -1.80 -5.08 -20.98
N VAL A 43 -1.62 -5.04 -22.31
CA VAL A 43 -1.21 -3.81 -23.01
C VAL A 43 -2.45 -2.96 -23.25
N ASP A 44 -2.41 -1.69 -22.85
CA ASP A 44 -3.52 -0.71 -22.96
C ASP A 44 -4.83 -1.12 -22.26
N GLY A 45 -4.73 -2.03 -21.28
CA GLY A 45 -5.85 -2.49 -20.47
C GLY A 45 -5.69 -2.12 -19.00
N GLU A 46 -6.78 -2.30 -18.26
CA GLU A 46 -6.73 -2.24 -16.81
C GLU A 46 -5.91 -3.41 -16.26
N GLY A 47 -4.97 -3.12 -15.35
CA GLY A 47 -4.20 -4.15 -14.66
C GLY A 47 -5.07 -4.96 -13.69
N PRO A 48 -4.71 -6.22 -13.39
CA PRO A 48 -5.42 -7.06 -12.43
C PRO A 48 -5.36 -6.50 -11.01
N PRO A 49 -6.18 -7.03 -10.08
CA PRO A 49 -5.99 -6.80 -8.65
C PRO A 49 -4.56 -7.09 -8.20
N ALA A 50 -4.03 -6.24 -7.32
CA ALA A 50 -2.63 -6.28 -6.90
C ALA A 50 -2.48 -5.92 -5.42
N ILE A 51 -1.32 -6.24 -4.86
CA ILE A 51 -0.86 -5.72 -3.58
C ILE A 51 0.20 -4.65 -3.88
N THR A 52 0.04 -3.45 -3.32
CA THR A 52 1.03 -2.38 -3.43
C THR A 52 1.56 -1.99 -2.06
N ILE A 53 2.84 -1.61 -2.05
CA ILE A 53 3.46 -0.93 -0.93
C ILE A 53 4.04 0.36 -1.49
N ASP A 54 3.37 1.46 -1.17
CA ASP A 54 3.78 2.79 -1.54
C ASP A 54 4.53 3.43 -0.36
N VAL A 55 5.67 4.05 -0.66
CA VAL A 55 6.50 4.77 0.30
C VAL A 55 6.61 6.22 -0.14
N TYR A 56 5.95 7.11 0.59
CA TYR A 56 5.95 8.54 0.34
C TYR A 56 6.91 9.25 1.30
N GLN A 57 7.65 10.24 0.80
CA GLN A 57 8.48 11.11 1.64
C GLN A 57 7.63 11.83 2.70
N ASN A 58 8.13 11.88 3.94
CA ASN A 58 7.48 12.58 5.06
C ASN A 58 8.40 13.53 5.86
N ASN A 59 9.71 13.55 5.58
CA ASN A 59 10.68 14.35 6.35
C ASN A 59 10.59 15.88 6.13
N LEU A 60 9.68 16.35 5.29
CA LEU A 60 9.44 17.77 5.05
C LEU A 60 8.09 18.22 5.61
N ASP A 61 7.04 17.43 5.36
CA ASP A 61 5.67 17.79 5.75
C ASP A 61 5.31 17.30 7.15
N ASN A 62 6.06 16.32 7.71
CA ASN A 62 5.84 15.72 9.03
C ASN A 62 4.38 15.30 9.26
N GLN A 63 3.77 14.69 8.25
CA GLN A 63 2.37 14.30 8.30
C GLN A 63 2.16 13.21 9.36
N THR A 64 1.05 13.30 10.08
CA THR A 64 0.54 12.18 10.87
C THR A 64 -0.13 11.16 9.96
N THR A 65 -0.29 9.92 10.42
CA THR A 65 -0.99 8.87 9.64
C THR A 65 -2.38 9.32 9.20
N GLU A 66 -3.20 9.83 10.13
CA GLU A 66 -4.55 10.31 9.81
C GLU A 66 -4.52 11.56 8.91
N GLY A 67 -3.56 12.46 9.16
CA GLY A 67 -3.36 13.66 8.34
C GLY A 67 -3.07 13.32 6.89
N TRP A 68 -2.19 12.35 6.63
CA TRP A 68 -1.89 11.88 5.29
C TRP A 68 -3.13 11.27 4.64
N ILE A 69 -3.79 10.32 5.31
CA ILE A 69 -4.97 9.62 4.77
C ILE A 69 -6.06 10.62 4.34
N ARG A 70 -6.37 11.62 5.16
CA ARG A 70 -7.50 12.52 4.89
C ARG A 70 -7.21 13.61 3.87
N ASN A 71 -5.94 14.02 3.72
CA ASN A 71 -5.58 15.22 2.95
C ASN A 71 -4.92 14.93 1.60
N THR A 72 -4.69 13.66 1.26
CA THR A 72 -4.07 13.24 0.00
C THR A 72 -5.07 12.48 -0.87
N SER A 73 -5.03 12.66 -2.18
CA SER A 73 -5.89 11.89 -3.10
C SER A 73 -5.40 10.46 -3.28
N GLN A 74 -4.10 10.23 -3.12
CA GLN A 74 -3.42 8.94 -3.24
C GLN A 74 -3.94 7.90 -2.23
N SER A 75 -4.61 8.35 -1.16
CA SER A 75 -5.19 7.46 -0.14
C SER A 75 -6.46 6.74 -0.62
N ASN A 76 -7.15 7.25 -1.65
CA ASN A 76 -8.52 6.83 -1.97
C ASN A 76 -9.53 6.96 -0.82
N PHE A 77 -9.20 7.65 0.29
CA PHE A 77 -10.07 7.71 1.47
C PHE A 77 -11.42 8.40 1.18
N LYS A 78 -11.48 9.29 0.20
CA LYS A 78 -12.74 9.91 -0.25
C LYS A 78 -13.72 8.91 -0.87
N LEU A 79 -13.25 7.72 -1.28
CA LEU A 79 -14.04 6.60 -1.79
C LEU A 79 -14.43 5.60 -0.68
N SER A 80 -14.13 5.91 0.59
CA SER A 80 -14.47 5.09 1.75
C SER A 80 -15.78 5.55 2.42
N GLU A 81 -16.23 4.79 3.42
CA GLU A 81 -17.31 5.20 4.34
C GLU A 81 -16.88 6.26 5.37
N GLY A 82 -15.68 6.83 5.24
CA GLY A 82 -15.17 7.86 6.15
C GLY A 82 -14.71 7.33 7.52
N ARG A 83 -14.57 6.01 7.67
CA ARG A 83 -14.21 5.33 8.92
C ARG A 83 -12.78 4.82 8.88
N LEU A 84 -12.04 5.10 9.94
CA LEU A 84 -10.69 4.57 10.19
C LEU A 84 -10.74 3.58 11.34
N ALA A 85 -10.03 2.47 11.20
CA ALA A 85 -9.84 1.49 12.26
C ALA A 85 -8.36 1.41 12.65
N SER A 86 -8.07 1.45 13.95
CA SER A 86 -6.71 1.27 14.47
C SER A 86 -6.21 -0.15 14.22
N THR A 87 -4.93 -0.25 13.86
CA THR A 87 -4.23 -1.52 13.66
C THR A 87 -2.73 -1.31 13.89
N THR A 88 -1.91 -2.31 13.55
CA THR A 88 -0.45 -2.24 13.64
C THR A 88 0.22 -2.85 12.42
N ILE A 89 1.41 -2.35 12.07
CA ILE A 89 2.31 -2.91 11.05
C ILE A 89 3.72 -2.91 11.62
N GLY A 90 4.42 -4.05 11.61
CA GLY A 90 5.75 -4.15 12.20
C GLY A 90 5.82 -3.69 13.66
N GLY A 91 4.72 -3.83 14.41
CA GLY A 91 4.59 -3.36 15.80
C GLY A 91 4.29 -1.86 15.96
N LEU A 92 4.26 -1.08 14.88
CA LEU A 92 3.98 0.36 14.92
C LEU A 92 2.48 0.65 14.76
N PRO A 93 1.94 1.70 15.42
CA PRO A 93 0.55 2.12 15.23
C PRO A 93 0.26 2.51 13.78
N ALA A 94 -0.83 1.97 13.25
CA ALA A 94 -1.28 2.18 11.88
C ALA A 94 -2.80 2.39 11.83
N LEU A 95 -3.30 2.90 10.70
CA LEU A 95 -4.73 3.08 10.46
C LEU A 95 -5.13 2.32 9.20
N SER A 96 -6.26 1.63 9.27
CA SER A 96 -6.83 0.85 8.18
C SER A 96 -8.22 1.35 7.77
N TYR A 97 -8.55 1.17 6.51
CA TYR A 97 -9.85 1.50 5.94
C TYR A 97 -10.09 0.73 4.64
N ARG A 98 -11.37 0.68 4.26
CA ARG A 98 -11.82 0.12 2.98
C ARG A 98 -12.36 1.21 2.10
N TRP A 99 -12.21 1.06 0.80
CA TRP A 99 -12.72 1.99 -0.21
C TRP A 99 -13.20 1.21 -1.44
N SER A 100 -14.15 1.80 -2.17
CA SER A 100 -14.73 1.20 -3.37
C SER A 100 -14.50 2.13 -4.56
N GLY A 101 -13.70 1.67 -5.53
CA GLY A 101 -13.37 2.40 -6.75
C GLY A 101 -13.54 1.51 -7.97
N LEU A 102 -12.53 1.49 -8.84
CA LEU A 102 -12.48 0.56 -9.96
C LEU A 102 -12.41 -0.90 -9.49
N TYR A 103 -11.67 -1.12 -8.40
CA TYR A 103 -11.70 -2.32 -7.58
C TYR A 103 -12.20 -1.99 -6.17
N GLU A 104 -12.56 -3.01 -5.41
CA GLU A 104 -12.60 -2.90 -3.95
C GLU A 104 -11.17 -2.84 -3.41
N GLY A 105 -10.96 -2.02 -2.39
CA GLY A 105 -9.65 -1.79 -1.81
C GLY A 105 -9.65 -1.85 -0.29
N THR A 106 -8.60 -2.45 0.27
CA THR A 106 -8.24 -2.29 1.69
C THR A 106 -6.87 -1.66 1.78
N THR A 107 -6.76 -0.59 2.56
CA THR A 107 -5.50 0.13 2.78
C THR A 107 -5.16 0.18 4.26
N ILE A 108 -3.88 0.01 4.57
CA ILE A 108 -3.27 0.26 5.88
C ILE A 108 -2.15 1.27 5.68
N ALA A 109 -2.20 2.39 6.39
CA ALA A 109 -1.15 3.41 6.34
C ALA A 109 -0.52 3.63 7.70
N LEU A 110 0.76 3.99 7.70
CA LEU A 110 1.49 4.45 8.87
C LEU A 110 2.50 5.53 8.47
N ALA A 111 2.54 6.62 9.23
CA ALA A 111 3.53 7.68 9.04
C ALA A 111 4.63 7.57 10.09
N GLN A 112 5.88 7.75 9.65
CA GLN A 112 7.09 7.93 10.46
C GLN A 112 7.77 9.23 10.03
N THR A 113 8.83 9.64 10.74
CA THR A 113 9.57 10.88 10.46
C THR A 113 10.00 10.99 9.00
N ASN A 114 10.55 9.91 8.42
CA ASN A 114 11.09 9.95 7.06
C ASN A 114 10.08 9.59 5.98
N TRP A 115 9.14 8.69 6.29
CA TRP A 115 8.32 8.01 5.31
C TRP A 115 6.88 7.81 5.79
N VAL A 116 5.93 7.88 4.86
CA VAL A 116 4.61 7.29 5.00
C VAL A 116 4.57 5.99 4.21
N TYR A 117 4.33 4.88 4.90
CA TYR A 117 4.16 3.57 4.28
C TYR A 117 2.68 3.28 4.12
N VAL A 118 2.28 2.86 2.92
CA VAL A 118 0.89 2.60 2.55
C VAL A 118 0.82 1.24 1.89
N PHE A 119 0.17 0.31 2.57
CA PHE A 119 -0.04 -1.05 2.14
C PHE A 119 -1.45 -1.15 1.61
N SER A 120 -1.63 -1.45 0.33
CA SER A 120 -2.95 -1.59 -0.27
C SER A 120 -3.10 -2.94 -0.94
N VAL A 121 -4.29 -3.51 -0.85
CA VAL A 121 -4.71 -4.63 -1.69
C VAL A 121 -5.98 -4.22 -2.42
N THR A 122 -5.99 -4.44 -3.74
CA THR A 122 -7.21 -4.41 -4.54
C THR A 122 -7.71 -5.82 -4.78
N TYR A 123 -9.03 -5.98 -4.89
CA TYR A 123 -9.68 -7.27 -5.12
C TYR A 123 -11.05 -7.09 -5.78
N LEU A 124 -11.54 -8.14 -6.44
CA LEU A 124 -12.89 -8.19 -6.98
C LEU A 124 -13.93 -8.60 -5.93
N GLU A 125 -13.52 -9.48 -5.01
CA GLU A 125 -14.38 -9.96 -3.93
C GLU A 125 -13.56 -10.18 -2.65
N MET A 126 -14.19 -9.95 -1.49
CA MET A 126 -13.53 -10.06 -0.18
C MET A 126 -12.95 -11.45 0.11
N GLY A 127 -13.50 -12.49 -0.53
CA GLY A 127 -13.06 -13.88 -0.38
C GLY A 127 -11.88 -14.27 -1.26
N ALA A 128 -11.38 -13.36 -2.12
CA ALA A 128 -10.31 -13.67 -3.04
C ALA A 128 -8.99 -14.02 -2.31
N PRO A 129 -8.19 -14.99 -2.80
CA PRO A 129 -6.94 -15.41 -2.17
C PRO A 129 -5.97 -14.26 -1.87
N ILE A 130 -5.90 -13.26 -2.76
CA ILE A 130 -5.05 -12.06 -2.61
C ILE A 130 -5.29 -11.30 -1.31
N VAL A 131 -6.51 -11.35 -0.75
CA VAL A 131 -6.84 -10.71 0.53
C VAL A 131 -6.15 -11.42 1.69
N GLN A 132 -6.05 -12.76 1.64
CA GLN A 132 -5.32 -13.54 2.65
C GLN A 132 -3.81 -13.39 2.49
N ASP A 133 -3.32 -13.38 1.25
CA ASP A 133 -1.90 -13.14 0.96
C ASP A 133 -1.47 -11.74 1.46
N PHE A 134 -2.33 -10.74 1.30
CA PHE A 134 -2.10 -9.40 1.87
C PHE A 134 -1.94 -9.42 3.39
N VAL A 135 -2.76 -10.20 4.10
CA VAL A 135 -2.64 -10.37 5.56
C VAL A 135 -1.31 -11.06 5.91
N ALA A 136 -0.91 -12.09 5.18
CA ALA A 136 0.36 -12.78 5.41
C ALA A 136 1.58 -11.86 5.17
N ILE A 137 1.54 -11.08 4.09
CA ILE A 137 2.57 -10.07 3.79
C ILE A 137 2.63 -9.03 4.90
N ARG A 138 1.48 -8.46 5.28
CA ARG A 138 1.34 -7.50 6.39
C ARG A 138 1.99 -8.01 7.67
N ASP A 139 1.73 -9.26 8.04
CA ASP A 139 2.22 -9.85 9.29
C ASP A 139 3.73 -10.14 9.26
N SER A 140 4.33 -10.20 8.07
CA SER A 140 5.78 -10.34 7.89
C SER A 140 6.55 -9.01 7.89
N VAL A 141 5.83 -7.87 7.81
CA VAL A 141 6.47 -6.55 7.66
C VAL A 141 7.31 -6.22 8.89
N LYS A 142 8.53 -5.74 8.62
CA LYS A 142 9.39 -5.07 9.60
C LYS A 142 9.78 -3.70 9.07
N ILE A 143 9.76 -2.73 9.98
CA ILE A 143 10.17 -1.35 9.71
C ILE A 143 11.35 -1.02 10.62
N SER A 144 12.41 -0.46 10.02
CA SER A 144 13.61 -0.01 10.71
C SER A 144 13.86 1.45 10.40
N GLU A 145 14.21 2.24 11.42
CA GLU A 145 14.69 3.62 11.26
C GLU A 145 16.13 3.69 10.74
#